data_AF-A0A5D4RUS4-F1
#
_entry.id   AF-A0A5D4RUS4-F1
#
_cell.length_a   1.000
_cell.length_b   1.000
_cell.length_c   1.000
_cell.angle_alpha   90.00
_cell.angle_beta   90.00
_cell.angle_gamma   90.00
#
_symmetry.space_group_name_H-M   'P 1'
#
loop_
_entity.id
_entity.type
_entity.pdbx_description
1 polymer ?
#
loop_
_entity_poly.entity_id
_entity_poly.type
_entity_poly.pdbx_seq_one_letter_code
_entity_poly.pdbx_strand_id
1 'polypeptide(L)'
;MENQVIRLKDDYMILSNPRDRREVIVLDKKEEKIILKFNLGPQFEKVQLDFEAVLRHFVSLQSLSGSIEGKLAMKLLQTHPRLFDLAGFTSPALKEDYIQYEFGRSIRPESLYETYLGPEGKKTFILWGISETSLTLSRTLSSLGMSVSIVEPSLSEREDIQLQKLLTMHGSSSVEELYGERVQWVTPEDQEGVWIIDNRLLELNLIDADRALGQIASSIAVHYGCYTDEFTVGPLVLKEESYGYTEFRKIHGGTPALPTVPQSMIQSGLIQRILYFIHEDTLKHLAEDVQLPINGAFAFDNDSFNSKLIDIEGGW
;
A
#
# COMPACT_ATOMS: atom_id res chain seq x y z
N MET A 1 -12.28 25.02 13.55
CA MET A 1 -11.92 24.87 12.12
C MET A 1 -10.93 23.72 11.89
N GLU A 2 -10.21 23.24 12.90
CA GLU A 2 -9.15 22.21 12.75
C GLU A 2 -9.62 20.85 12.23
N ASN A 3 -10.92 20.51 12.34
CA ASN A 3 -11.48 19.24 11.85
C ASN A 3 -12.34 19.38 10.58
N GLN A 4 -12.16 20.47 9.82
CA GLN A 4 -12.89 20.69 8.57
C GLN A 4 -12.03 20.29 7.37
N VAL A 5 -12.65 19.53 6.47
CA VAL A 5 -12.11 19.20 5.15
C VAL A 5 -12.84 19.99 4.08
N ILE A 6 -12.13 20.32 3.01
CA ILE A 6 -12.67 21.04 1.88
C ILE A 6 -12.42 20.30 0.58
N ARG A 7 -13.32 20.49 -0.39
CA ARG A 7 -13.18 20.02 -1.77
C ARG A 7 -13.70 21.10 -2.71
N LEU A 8 -13.12 21.22 -3.90
CA LEU A 8 -13.71 22.08 -4.93
C LEU A 8 -15.00 21.41 -5.42
N LYS A 9 -16.11 22.16 -5.53
CA LYS A 9 -17.34 21.59 -6.12
C LYS A 9 -17.07 21.15 -7.55
N ASP A 10 -17.65 20.02 -7.94
CA ASP A 10 -17.42 19.39 -9.25
C ASP A 10 -17.79 20.30 -10.42
N ASP A 11 -18.71 21.25 -10.18
CA ASP A 11 -19.17 22.29 -11.11
C ASP A 11 -18.08 23.31 -11.49
N TYR A 12 -17.00 23.41 -10.72
CA TYR A 12 -15.93 24.39 -10.95
C TYR A 12 -14.61 23.72 -11.33
N MET A 13 -13.79 24.46 -12.04
CA MET A 13 -12.41 24.08 -12.39
C MET A 13 -11.48 25.25 -12.11
N ILE A 14 -10.35 24.99 -11.47
CA ILE A 14 -9.31 26.00 -11.25
C ILE A 14 -8.10 25.59 -12.09
N LEU A 15 -7.62 26.49 -12.95
CA LEU A 15 -6.48 26.21 -13.81
C LEU A 15 -5.62 27.46 -14.02
N SER A 16 -4.34 27.24 -14.29
CA SER A 16 -3.46 28.31 -14.80
C SER A 16 -3.98 28.79 -16.16
N ASN A 17 -4.02 30.10 -16.38
CA ASN A 17 -4.45 30.64 -17.65
C ASN A 17 -3.41 30.24 -18.72
N PRO A 18 -3.81 29.52 -19.78
CA PRO A 18 -2.90 29.10 -20.83
C PRO A 18 -2.29 30.27 -21.63
N ARG A 19 -2.92 31.45 -21.59
CA ARG A 19 -2.46 32.66 -22.28
C ARG A 19 -1.56 33.55 -21.41
N ASP A 20 -1.65 33.45 -20.09
CA ASP A 20 -0.78 34.18 -19.17
C ASP A 20 -0.56 33.34 -17.91
N ARG A 21 0.65 32.78 -17.75
CA ARG A 21 1.00 31.93 -16.60
C ARG A 21 1.00 32.67 -15.26
N ARG A 22 0.87 34.00 -15.28
CA ARG A 22 0.66 34.81 -14.07
C ARG A 22 -0.80 34.93 -13.67
N GLU A 23 -1.73 34.33 -14.41
CA GLU A 23 -3.14 34.37 -14.05
C GLU A 23 -3.63 32.95 -13.76
N VAL A 24 -4.42 32.79 -12.70
CA VAL A 24 -5.22 31.60 -12.48
C VAL A 24 -6.68 31.98 -12.68
N ILE A 25 -7.42 31.09 -13.31
CA ILE A 25 -8.83 31.28 -13.65
C ILE A 25 -9.67 30.23 -12.97
N VAL A 26 -10.89 30.62 -12.57
CA VAL A 26 -11.94 29.68 -12.17
C VAL A 26 -12.98 29.65 -13.27
N LEU A 27 -13.21 28.45 -13.78
CA LEU A 27 -14.21 28.16 -14.79
C LEU A 27 -15.41 27.50 -14.14
N ASP A 28 -16.60 28.00 -14.45
CA ASP A 28 -17.85 27.30 -14.24
C ASP A 28 -18.04 26.30 -15.39
N LYS A 29 -18.01 25.00 -15.08
CA LYS A 29 -18.10 23.94 -16.08
C LYS A 29 -19.49 23.83 -16.70
N LYS A 30 -20.55 24.24 -15.97
CA LYS A 30 -21.92 24.20 -16.48
C LYS A 30 -22.18 25.31 -17.49
N GLU A 31 -21.64 26.49 -17.23
CA GLU A 31 -21.80 27.64 -18.13
C GLU A 31 -20.66 27.79 -19.15
N GLU A 32 -19.59 27.02 -19.01
CA GLU A 32 -18.35 27.12 -19.79
C GLU A 32 -17.73 28.53 -19.77
N LYS A 33 -17.85 29.23 -18.63
CA LYS A 33 -17.39 30.62 -18.48
C LYS A 33 -16.33 30.76 -17.41
N ILE A 34 -15.40 31.67 -17.66
CA ILE A 34 -14.47 32.15 -16.64
C ILE A 34 -15.23 33.09 -15.70
N ILE A 35 -15.44 32.66 -14.47
CA ILE A 35 -16.17 33.41 -13.44
C ILE A 35 -15.23 34.23 -12.56
N LEU A 36 -13.94 33.85 -12.48
CA LEU A 36 -12.93 34.56 -11.70
C LEU A 36 -11.57 34.49 -12.39
N LYS A 37 -10.79 35.55 -12.17
CA LYS A 37 -9.40 35.69 -12.62
C LYS A 37 -8.59 36.31 -11.51
N PHE A 38 -7.42 35.77 -11.21
CA PHE A 38 -6.54 36.33 -10.21
C PHE A 38 -5.09 36.25 -10.65
N ASN A 39 -4.40 37.37 -10.47
CA ASN A 39 -2.99 37.49 -10.76
C ASN A 39 -2.17 36.88 -9.63
N LEU A 40 -1.23 36.04 -10.03
CA LEU A 40 -0.16 35.49 -9.23
C LEU A 40 1.05 36.42 -9.27
N GLY A 41 1.81 36.43 -8.18
CA GLY A 41 3.08 37.15 -8.14
C GLY A 41 4.15 36.52 -9.05
N PRO A 42 5.22 37.26 -9.38
CA PRO A 42 6.31 36.78 -10.26
C PRO A 42 6.96 35.46 -9.81
N GLN A 43 6.93 35.17 -8.51
CA GLN A 43 7.47 33.95 -7.92
C GLN A 43 6.79 32.65 -8.43
N PHE A 44 5.62 32.75 -9.06
CA PHE A 44 4.87 31.59 -9.58
C PHE A 44 5.07 31.35 -11.09
N GLU A 45 5.82 32.19 -11.81
CA GLU A 45 6.01 32.06 -13.28
C GLU A 45 6.67 30.75 -13.72
N LYS A 46 7.44 30.12 -12.82
CA LYS A 46 8.19 28.88 -13.09
C LYS A 46 7.53 27.62 -12.52
N VAL A 47 6.37 27.75 -11.90
CA VAL A 47 5.67 26.64 -11.22
C VAL A 47 4.51 26.18 -12.08
N GLN A 48 4.41 24.88 -12.34
CA GLN A 48 3.22 24.29 -12.92
C GLN A 48 2.23 23.99 -11.80
N LEU A 49 1.13 24.73 -11.75
CA LEU A 49 0.10 24.56 -10.73
C LEU A 49 -0.92 23.51 -11.18
N ASP A 50 -1.11 22.50 -10.33
CA ASP A 50 -2.11 21.46 -10.53
C ASP A 50 -3.12 21.48 -9.37
N PHE A 51 -4.18 22.27 -9.55
CA PHE A 51 -5.25 22.36 -8.57
C PHE A 51 -6.15 21.13 -8.55
N GLU A 52 -6.20 20.36 -9.65
CA GLU A 52 -7.00 19.15 -9.72
C GLU A 52 -6.40 18.08 -8.81
N ALA A 53 -5.07 17.91 -8.84
CA ALA A 53 -4.35 17.05 -7.91
C ALA A 53 -4.46 17.49 -6.43
N VAL A 54 -4.97 18.68 -6.13
CA VAL A 54 -5.06 19.21 -4.76
C VAL A 54 -6.47 19.33 -4.22
N LEU A 55 -7.47 19.56 -5.08
CA LEU A 55 -8.82 19.93 -4.64
C LEU A 55 -9.93 19.03 -5.19
N ARG A 56 -9.57 17.98 -5.96
CA ARG A 56 -10.52 16.99 -6.46
C ARG A 56 -11.15 16.16 -5.33
N HIS A 57 -10.41 15.92 -4.25
CA HIS A 57 -10.84 15.15 -3.09
C HIS A 57 -11.00 16.06 -1.87
N PHE A 58 -11.63 15.55 -0.81
CA PHE A 58 -11.67 16.27 0.47
C PHE A 58 -10.28 16.31 1.10
N VAL A 59 -9.80 17.51 1.43
CA VAL A 59 -8.46 17.75 2.01
C VAL A 59 -8.58 18.62 3.26
N SER A 60 -7.75 18.34 4.27
CA SER A 60 -7.72 19.13 5.50
C SER A 60 -7.12 20.51 5.25
N LEU A 61 -7.60 21.53 5.97
CA LEU A 61 -7.02 22.87 5.90
C LEU A 61 -5.53 22.88 6.31
N GLN A 62 -5.14 21.98 7.21
CA GLN A 62 -3.76 21.82 7.64
C GLN A 62 -2.87 21.30 6.50
N SER A 63 -3.30 20.26 5.77
CA SER A 63 -2.56 19.72 4.62
C SER A 63 -2.40 20.74 3.48
N LEU A 64 -3.41 21.58 3.25
CA LEU A 64 -3.35 22.64 2.23
C LEU A 64 -2.31 23.72 2.53
N SER A 65 -1.95 23.93 3.79
CA SER A 65 -0.91 24.90 4.15
C SER A 65 0.49 24.50 3.67
N GLY A 66 0.70 23.22 3.36
CA GLY A 66 1.98 22.65 2.96
C GLY A 66 2.37 22.85 1.49
N SER A 67 1.42 23.13 0.58
CA SER A 67 1.70 23.33 -0.86
C SER A 67 1.34 24.73 -1.35
N ILE A 68 1.90 25.13 -2.50
CA ILE A 68 1.63 26.43 -3.13
C ILE A 68 0.15 26.51 -3.57
N GLU A 69 -0.33 25.45 -4.23
CA GLU A 69 -1.70 25.28 -4.68
C GLU A 69 -2.66 25.32 -3.51
N GLY A 70 -2.31 24.66 -2.39
CA GLY A 70 -3.11 24.65 -1.20
C GLY A 70 -3.20 26.03 -0.55
N LYS A 71 -2.11 26.81 -0.49
CA LYS A 71 -2.14 28.22 -0.04
C LYS A 71 -3.03 29.10 -0.92
N LEU A 72 -2.99 28.91 -2.24
CA LEU A 72 -3.86 29.62 -3.17
C LEU A 72 -5.34 29.20 -3.01
N ALA A 73 -5.60 27.92 -2.81
CA ALA A 73 -6.91 27.37 -2.52
C ALA A 73 -7.50 27.93 -1.23
N MET A 74 -6.68 28.03 -0.16
CA MET A 74 -7.07 28.62 1.12
C MET A 74 -7.49 30.09 0.96
N LYS A 75 -6.76 30.86 0.13
CA LYS A 75 -7.11 32.24 -0.18
C LYS A 75 -8.43 32.33 -0.97
N LEU A 76 -8.68 31.40 -1.88
CA LEU A 76 -9.95 31.31 -2.60
C LEU A 76 -11.10 30.89 -1.70
N LEU A 77 -10.89 29.96 -0.78
CA LEU A 77 -11.90 29.57 0.21
C LEU A 77 -12.30 30.76 1.08
N GLN A 78 -11.35 31.57 1.54
CA GLN A 78 -11.62 32.75 2.37
C GLN A 78 -12.41 33.83 1.61
N THR A 79 -12.07 34.06 0.35
CA THR A 79 -12.66 35.14 -0.45
C THR A 79 -13.93 34.71 -1.19
N HIS A 80 -14.02 33.44 -1.58
CA HIS A 80 -15.04 32.85 -2.44
C HIS A 80 -15.49 31.47 -1.92
N PRO A 81 -16.01 31.38 -0.67
CA PRO A 81 -16.30 30.09 -0.02
C PRO A 81 -17.32 29.24 -0.78
N ARG A 82 -18.21 29.87 -1.55
CA ARG A 82 -19.25 29.20 -2.35
C ARG A 82 -18.72 28.18 -3.36
N LEU A 83 -17.46 28.29 -3.77
CA LEU A 83 -16.81 27.38 -4.72
C LEU A 83 -16.52 26.01 -4.11
N PHE A 84 -16.48 25.91 -2.78
CA PHE A 84 -16.03 24.74 -2.06
C PHE A 84 -17.18 24.07 -1.31
N ASP A 85 -17.08 22.75 -1.20
CA ASP A 85 -17.83 21.97 -0.21
C ASP A 85 -17.02 21.94 1.09
N LEU A 86 -17.69 22.20 2.22
CA LEU A 86 -17.12 22.15 3.56
C LEU A 86 -17.81 21.03 4.33
N ALA A 87 -17.03 20.08 4.84
CA ALA A 87 -17.54 18.98 5.65
C ALA A 87 -16.70 18.79 6.90
N GLY A 88 -17.32 18.26 7.96
CA GLY A 88 -16.59 17.67 9.07
C GLY A 88 -16.30 16.20 8.79
N PHE A 89 -15.33 15.62 9.51
CA PHE A 89 -15.04 14.17 9.50
C PHE A 89 -16.12 13.32 10.19
N THR A 90 -17.39 13.55 9.86
CA THR A 90 -18.54 12.87 10.50
C THR A 90 -19.08 11.71 9.67
N SER A 91 -18.75 11.63 8.37
CA SER A 91 -19.17 10.54 7.48
C SER A 91 -18.01 9.58 7.17
N PRO A 92 -18.23 8.25 7.21
CA PRO A 92 -17.24 7.25 6.81
C PRO A 92 -16.69 7.43 5.39
N ALA A 93 -17.55 7.71 4.41
CA ALA A 93 -17.13 7.92 3.01
C ALA A 93 -16.21 9.14 2.83
N LEU A 94 -16.38 10.17 3.67
CA LEU A 94 -15.52 11.36 3.70
C LEU A 94 -14.14 11.07 4.29
N LYS A 95 -14.06 10.15 5.25
CA LYS A 95 -12.78 9.70 5.81
C LYS A 95 -12.03 8.83 4.80
N GLU A 96 -12.74 7.98 4.08
CA GLU A 96 -12.17 7.10 3.05
C GLU A 96 -11.57 7.90 1.89
N ASP A 97 -12.31 8.87 1.34
CA ASP A 97 -11.83 9.79 0.29
C ASP A 97 -10.60 10.58 0.74
N TYR A 98 -10.62 11.12 1.97
CA TYR A 98 -9.50 11.86 2.56
C TYR A 98 -8.25 10.97 2.74
N ILE A 99 -8.43 9.76 3.29
CA ILE A 99 -7.34 8.80 3.48
C ILE A 99 -6.76 8.42 2.13
N GLN A 100 -7.57 7.94 1.18
CA GLN A 100 -7.09 7.55 -0.15
C GLN A 100 -6.33 8.68 -0.85
N TYR A 101 -6.81 9.93 -0.73
CA TYR A 101 -6.14 11.09 -1.29
C TYR A 101 -4.79 11.42 -0.61
N GLU A 102 -4.75 11.50 0.72
CA GLU A 102 -3.51 11.79 1.46
C GLU A 102 -2.46 10.71 1.23
N PHE A 103 -2.87 9.44 1.13
CA PHE A 103 -1.99 8.34 0.75
C PHE A 103 -1.49 8.49 -0.69
N GLY A 104 -2.38 8.68 -1.68
CA GLY A 104 -1.99 8.80 -3.08
C GLY A 104 -1.10 10.01 -3.40
N ARG A 105 -1.17 11.07 -2.58
CA ARG A 105 -0.29 12.24 -2.71
C ARG A 105 1.06 12.06 -2.02
N SER A 106 1.10 11.34 -0.89
CA SER A 106 2.33 11.14 -0.10
C SER A 106 3.17 9.98 -0.61
N ILE A 107 2.51 8.99 -1.18
CA ILE A 107 3.05 7.72 -1.65
C ILE A 107 2.46 7.56 -3.05
N ARG A 108 3.28 7.66 -4.10
CA ARG A 108 2.87 7.26 -5.46
C ARG A 108 3.12 5.76 -5.58
N PRO A 109 2.12 4.90 -5.34
CA PRO A 109 2.36 3.47 -5.17
C PRO A 109 2.92 2.86 -6.45
N GLU A 110 2.58 3.40 -7.62
CA GLU A 110 3.09 2.97 -8.91
C GLU A 110 4.60 3.22 -9.04
N SER A 111 5.08 4.34 -8.49
CA SER A 111 6.49 4.75 -8.60
C SER A 111 7.39 4.24 -7.48
N LEU A 112 6.82 3.79 -6.35
CA LEU A 112 7.61 3.25 -5.23
C LEU A 112 8.47 2.06 -5.65
N TYR A 113 8.05 1.37 -6.71
CA TYR A 113 8.58 0.09 -7.15
C TYR A 113 9.15 0.13 -8.56
N GLU A 114 9.08 1.28 -9.24
CA GLU A 114 9.67 1.48 -10.59
C GLU A 114 11.17 1.18 -10.63
N THR A 115 11.88 1.33 -9.50
CA THR A 115 13.32 1.03 -9.41
C THR A 115 13.62 -0.48 -9.53
N TYR A 116 12.62 -1.34 -9.35
CA TYR A 116 12.72 -2.79 -9.41
C TYR A 116 12.09 -3.37 -10.70
N LEU A 117 11.89 -2.54 -11.72
CA LEU A 117 11.46 -2.95 -13.07
C LEU A 117 12.55 -3.82 -13.73
N GLY A 118 12.54 -5.12 -13.42
CA GLY A 118 13.25 -6.15 -14.16
C GLY A 118 12.48 -6.56 -15.42
N PRO A 119 13.14 -7.15 -16.44
CA PRO A 119 12.46 -7.69 -17.62
C PRO A 119 11.44 -8.76 -17.24
N GLU A 120 10.42 -8.95 -18.09
CA GLU A 120 9.41 -10.01 -18.00
C GLU A 120 10.09 -11.35 -17.66
N GLY A 121 9.79 -11.90 -16.49
CA GLY A 121 10.35 -13.18 -16.06
C GLY A 121 9.28 -14.23 -15.81
N LYS A 122 9.72 -15.49 -15.78
CA LYS A 122 8.88 -16.69 -15.81
C LYS A 122 8.40 -17.17 -14.43
N LYS A 123 8.72 -16.46 -13.35
CA LYS A 123 8.37 -16.89 -11.99
C LYS A 123 6.94 -16.46 -11.66
N THR A 124 6.16 -17.38 -11.11
CA THR A 124 4.84 -17.12 -10.55
C THR A 124 4.97 -16.75 -9.08
N PHE A 125 4.41 -15.62 -8.68
CA PHE A 125 4.30 -15.21 -7.29
C PHE A 125 2.95 -15.70 -6.74
N ILE A 126 2.98 -16.44 -5.64
CA ILE A 126 1.80 -17.05 -5.05
C ILE A 126 1.51 -16.37 -3.71
N LEU A 127 0.42 -15.61 -3.64
CA LEU A 127 -0.03 -14.91 -2.43
C LEU A 127 -0.93 -15.84 -1.61
N TRP A 128 -0.55 -16.14 -0.38
CA TRP A 128 -1.36 -16.90 0.57
C TRP A 128 -1.68 -16.06 1.80
N GLY A 129 -2.95 -15.66 1.90
CA GLY A 129 -3.46 -14.78 2.93
C GLY A 129 -3.89 -13.44 2.37
N ILE A 130 -5.14 -13.09 2.60
CA ILE A 130 -5.71 -11.85 2.08
C ILE A 130 -5.60 -10.75 3.14
N SER A 131 -4.90 -9.69 2.75
CA SER A 131 -4.59 -8.52 3.56
C SER A 131 -4.40 -7.31 2.65
N GLU A 132 -4.32 -6.10 3.23
CA GLU A 132 -3.95 -4.89 2.48
C GLU A 132 -2.55 -5.03 1.84
N THR A 133 -1.62 -5.72 2.52
CA THR A 133 -0.27 -6.02 2.03
C THR A 133 -0.31 -6.88 0.77
N SER A 134 -1.06 -7.99 0.78
CA SER A 134 -1.17 -8.89 -0.38
C SER A 134 -1.98 -8.26 -1.53
N LEU A 135 -3.00 -7.46 -1.22
CA LEU A 135 -3.73 -6.69 -2.24
C LEU A 135 -2.82 -5.70 -2.97
N THR A 136 -2.00 -4.97 -2.21
CA THR A 136 -1.03 -4.02 -2.75
C THR A 136 0.02 -4.71 -3.60
N LEU A 137 0.55 -5.85 -3.13
CA LEU A 137 1.50 -6.68 -3.87
C LEU A 137 0.90 -7.18 -5.18
N SER A 138 -0.31 -7.74 -5.15
CA SER A 138 -1.00 -8.22 -6.35
C SER A 138 -1.15 -7.12 -7.40
N ARG A 139 -1.70 -5.97 -7.01
CA ARG A 139 -1.89 -4.83 -7.93
C ARG A 139 -0.57 -4.37 -8.54
N THR A 140 0.46 -4.26 -7.71
CA THR A 140 1.77 -3.79 -8.17
C THR A 140 2.42 -4.81 -9.10
N LEU A 141 2.58 -6.06 -8.67
CA LEU A 141 3.20 -7.12 -9.46
C LEU A 141 2.45 -7.35 -10.79
N SER A 142 1.12 -7.36 -10.79
CA SER A 142 0.34 -7.46 -12.03
C SER A 142 0.52 -6.24 -12.94
N SER A 143 0.67 -5.02 -12.40
CA SER A 143 0.97 -3.83 -13.20
C SER A 143 2.34 -3.88 -13.86
N LEU A 144 3.28 -4.62 -13.26
CA LEU A 144 4.61 -4.89 -13.80
C LEU A 144 4.62 -6.06 -14.81
N GLY A 145 3.46 -6.64 -15.13
CA GLY A 145 3.36 -7.79 -16.03
C GLY A 145 3.83 -9.11 -15.43
N MET A 146 4.01 -9.18 -14.11
CA MET A 146 4.40 -10.41 -13.41
C MET A 146 3.20 -11.35 -13.25
N SER A 147 3.47 -12.66 -13.27
CA SER A 147 2.44 -13.68 -13.01
C SER A 147 2.15 -13.74 -11.51
N VAL A 148 0.91 -13.47 -11.12
CA VAL A 148 0.45 -13.48 -9.73
C VAL A 148 -0.75 -14.43 -9.61
N SER A 149 -0.61 -15.39 -8.70
CA SER A 149 -1.67 -16.29 -8.28
C SER A 149 -2.05 -16.03 -6.83
N ILE A 150 -3.33 -16.21 -6.50
CA ILE A 150 -3.86 -16.03 -5.15
C ILE A 150 -4.46 -17.34 -4.69
N VAL A 151 -4.05 -17.79 -3.51
CA VAL A 151 -4.64 -18.98 -2.89
C VAL A 151 -6.07 -18.67 -2.46
N GLU A 152 -7.01 -19.51 -2.88
CA GLU A 152 -8.41 -19.39 -2.47
C GLU A 152 -8.54 -19.45 -0.94
N PRO A 153 -9.22 -18.47 -0.31
CA PRO A 153 -9.33 -18.45 1.15
C PRO A 153 -10.22 -19.57 1.66
N SER A 154 -9.76 -20.24 2.71
CA SER A 154 -10.53 -21.23 3.45
C SER A 154 -11.79 -20.61 4.08
N LEU A 155 -12.72 -21.46 4.55
CA LEU A 155 -13.90 -20.96 5.29
C LEU A 155 -13.50 -20.16 6.53
N SER A 156 -12.51 -20.64 7.29
CA SER A 156 -12.00 -19.95 8.47
C SER A 156 -11.33 -18.62 8.13
N GLU A 157 -10.63 -18.54 7.00
CA GLU A 157 -10.09 -17.28 6.49
C GLU A 157 -11.19 -16.31 6.08
N ARG A 158 -12.26 -16.79 5.43
CA ARG A 158 -13.42 -15.96 5.04
C ARG A 158 -14.12 -15.35 6.26
N GLU A 159 -14.11 -16.03 7.40
CA GLU A 159 -14.68 -15.55 8.66
C GLU A 159 -13.71 -14.65 9.46
N ASP A 160 -12.45 -14.53 9.04
CA ASP A 160 -11.44 -13.74 9.73
C ASP A 160 -11.77 -12.23 9.74
N ILE A 161 -11.56 -11.60 10.90
CA ILE A 161 -11.90 -10.20 11.13
C ILE A 161 -11.13 -9.25 10.20
N GLN A 162 -9.87 -9.56 9.87
CA GLN A 162 -9.08 -8.70 8.99
C GLN A 162 -9.62 -8.73 7.57
N LEU A 163 -9.99 -9.91 7.06
CA LEU A 163 -10.59 -10.02 5.73
C LEU A 163 -11.91 -9.26 5.66
N GLN A 164 -12.77 -9.42 6.67
CA GLN A 164 -14.04 -8.69 6.74
C GLN A 164 -13.85 -7.16 6.79
N LYS A 165 -12.86 -6.69 7.55
CA LYS A 165 -12.48 -5.27 7.57
C LYS A 165 -11.95 -4.80 6.22
N LEU A 166 -11.10 -5.58 5.56
CA LEU A 166 -10.56 -5.25 4.25
C LEU A 166 -11.68 -5.09 3.21
N LEU A 167 -12.61 -6.06 3.14
CA LEU A 167 -13.77 -6.00 2.26
C LEU A 167 -14.59 -4.73 2.51
N THR A 168 -14.85 -4.41 3.79
CA THR A 168 -15.57 -3.20 4.18
C THR A 168 -14.84 -1.92 3.76
N MET A 169 -13.52 -1.85 3.97
CA MET A 169 -12.70 -0.68 3.63
C MET A 169 -12.64 -0.41 2.12
N HIS A 170 -12.79 -1.45 1.29
CA HIS A 170 -12.76 -1.32 -0.16
C HIS A 170 -14.16 -1.44 -0.78
N GLY A 171 -15.22 -1.37 0.03
CA GLY A 171 -16.62 -1.45 -0.42
C GLY A 171 -16.96 -2.73 -1.19
N SER A 172 -16.20 -3.81 -1.00
CA SER A 172 -16.32 -5.06 -1.74
C SER A 172 -17.17 -6.06 -0.97
N SER A 173 -18.03 -6.80 -1.66
CA SER A 173 -18.91 -7.83 -1.07
C SER A 173 -18.24 -9.21 -1.01
N SER A 174 -17.20 -9.43 -1.79
CA SER A 174 -16.43 -10.67 -1.82
C SER A 174 -14.96 -10.44 -2.15
N VAL A 175 -14.13 -11.46 -1.93
CA VAL A 175 -12.69 -11.40 -2.23
C VAL A 175 -12.45 -11.36 -3.74
N GLU A 176 -13.28 -12.07 -4.48
CA GLU A 176 -13.26 -12.12 -5.94
C GLU A 176 -13.55 -10.73 -6.53
N GLU A 177 -14.48 -9.97 -5.92
CA GLU A 177 -14.73 -8.57 -6.28
C GLU A 177 -13.53 -7.67 -5.94
N LEU A 178 -12.91 -7.87 -4.77
CA LEU A 178 -11.78 -7.06 -4.30
C LEU A 178 -10.56 -7.09 -5.23
N TYR A 179 -10.23 -8.28 -5.77
CA TYR A 179 -9.10 -8.48 -6.68
C TYR A 179 -9.48 -8.36 -8.17
N GLY A 180 -10.76 -8.57 -8.51
CA GLY A 180 -11.27 -8.52 -9.87
C GLY A 180 -10.71 -9.64 -10.78
N GLU A 181 -10.92 -9.50 -12.09
CA GLU A 181 -10.56 -10.52 -13.09
C GLU A 181 -9.05 -10.63 -13.39
N ARG A 182 -8.20 -9.84 -12.73
CA ARG A 182 -6.77 -9.71 -13.06
C ARG A 182 -5.88 -10.76 -12.38
N VAL A 183 -6.44 -11.60 -11.52
CA VAL A 183 -5.70 -12.58 -10.72
C VAL A 183 -6.14 -14.00 -11.05
N GLN A 184 -5.21 -14.93 -10.95
CA GLN A 184 -5.51 -16.35 -11.04
C GLN A 184 -5.77 -16.91 -9.64
N TRP A 185 -6.95 -17.47 -9.42
CA TRP A 185 -7.27 -18.23 -8.23
C TRP A 185 -6.67 -19.63 -8.32
N VAL A 186 -6.00 -20.07 -7.26
CA VAL A 186 -5.37 -21.39 -7.18
C VAL A 186 -5.66 -22.05 -5.84
N THR A 187 -5.61 -23.37 -5.83
CA THR A 187 -5.51 -24.14 -4.59
C THR A 187 -4.02 -24.35 -4.29
N PRO A 188 -3.61 -24.55 -3.03
CA PRO A 188 -2.19 -24.62 -2.68
C PRO A 188 -1.49 -25.89 -3.20
N GLU A 189 -2.26 -26.91 -3.62
CA GLU A 189 -1.73 -28.18 -4.11
C GLU A 189 -1.01 -28.02 -5.46
N ASP A 190 0.17 -28.65 -5.56
CA ASP A 190 0.97 -28.76 -6.79
C ASP A 190 1.35 -27.43 -7.46
N GLN A 191 1.36 -26.32 -6.71
CA GLN A 191 1.81 -25.01 -7.22
C GLN A 191 3.31 -24.84 -7.05
N GLU A 192 3.99 -24.53 -8.16
CA GLU A 192 5.39 -24.11 -8.16
C GLU A 192 5.48 -22.58 -8.27
N GLY A 193 6.27 -21.96 -7.40
CA GLY A 193 6.45 -20.51 -7.41
C GLY A 193 7.15 -19.97 -6.18
N VAL A 194 7.15 -18.65 -6.08
CA VAL A 194 7.62 -17.93 -4.90
C VAL A 194 6.41 -17.63 -4.03
N TRP A 195 6.35 -18.26 -2.86
CA TRP A 195 5.25 -18.11 -1.92
C TRP A 195 5.42 -16.85 -1.09
N ILE A 196 4.34 -16.13 -0.85
CA ILE A 196 4.31 -14.94 0.00
C ILE A 196 3.18 -15.14 1.00
N ILE A 197 3.53 -15.28 2.28
CA ILE A 197 2.66 -15.88 3.29
C ILE A 197 2.38 -14.88 4.40
N ASP A 198 1.09 -14.61 4.61
CA ASP A 198 0.61 -13.89 5.79
C ASP A 198 0.68 -14.81 7.02
N ASN A 199 1.58 -14.50 7.95
CA ASN A 199 1.81 -15.28 9.15
C ASN A 199 0.57 -15.42 10.04
N ARG A 200 -0.39 -14.49 9.93
CA ARG A 200 -1.69 -14.58 10.61
C ARG A 200 -2.36 -15.92 10.35
N LEU A 201 -2.25 -16.46 9.14
CA LEU A 201 -2.87 -17.74 8.79
C LEU A 201 -2.38 -18.88 9.67
N LEU A 202 -1.07 -18.92 9.93
CA LEU A 202 -0.41 -19.95 10.74
C LEU A 202 -0.55 -19.69 12.24
N GLU A 203 -0.57 -18.42 12.64
CA GLU A 203 -0.59 -18.02 14.05
C GLU A 203 -1.99 -18.09 14.66
N LEU A 204 -3.02 -17.74 13.89
CA LEU A 204 -4.42 -17.86 14.29
C LEU A 204 -5.03 -19.23 13.93
N ASN A 205 -4.23 -20.16 13.39
CA ASN A 205 -4.66 -21.48 12.93
C ASN A 205 -5.85 -21.42 11.93
N LEU A 206 -5.82 -20.45 11.01
CA LEU A 206 -6.83 -20.32 9.95
C LEU A 206 -6.62 -21.34 8.83
N ILE A 207 -5.41 -21.91 8.77
CA ILE A 207 -5.01 -23.00 7.89
C ILE A 207 -4.27 -24.08 8.70
N ASP A 208 -4.19 -25.29 8.16
CA ASP A 208 -3.38 -26.36 8.72
C ASP A 208 -1.89 -26.03 8.52
N ALA A 209 -1.19 -25.74 9.63
CA ALA A 209 0.20 -25.31 9.61
C ALA A 209 1.14 -26.40 9.09
N ASP A 210 0.96 -27.66 9.48
CA ASP A 210 1.84 -28.74 9.03
C ASP A 210 1.69 -28.97 7.53
N ARG A 211 0.45 -28.92 7.04
CA ARG A 211 0.16 -29.02 5.62
C ARG A 211 0.75 -27.84 4.83
N ALA A 212 0.51 -26.61 5.28
CA ALA A 212 0.99 -25.41 4.62
C ALA A 212 2.52 -25.36 4.58
N LEU A 213 3.17 -25.65 5.72
CA LEU A 213 4.63 -25.70 5.81
C LEU A 213 5.22 -26.82 4.95
N GLY A 214 4.57 -27.98 4.86
CA GLY A 214 4.95 -29.06 3.96
C GLY A 214 4.87 -28.64 2.48
N GLN A 215 3.84 -27.88 2.12
CA GLN A 215 3.63 -27.38 0.75
C GLN A 215 4.76 -26.44 0.30
N ILE A 216 5.22 -25.58 1.20
CA ILE A 216 6.22 -24.55 0.90
C ILE A 216 7.66 -25.03 1.13
N ALA A 217 7.87 -26.14 1.83
CA ALA A 217 9.21 -26.64 2.19
C ALA A 217 10.11 -26.93 0.99
N SER A 218 9.53 -27.21 -0.18
CA SER A 218 10.26 -27.45 -1.43
C SER A 218 10.47 -26.20 -2.29
N SER A 219 9.96 -25.04 -1.85
CA SER A 219 9.88 -23.79 -2.62
C SER A 219 10.58 -22.63 -1.89
N ILE A 220 10.62 -21.46 -2.56
CA ILE A 220 11.02 -20.21 -1.90
C ILE A 220 9.78 -19.61 -1.25
N ALA A 221 9.87 -19.20 0.02
CA ALA A 221 8.77 -18.54 0.73
C ALA A 221 9.22 -17.26 1.45
N VAL A 222 8.44 -16.18 1.32
CA VAL A 222 8.60 -14.94 2.06
C VAL A 222 7.46 -14.82 3.06
N HIS A 223 7.80 -14.79 4.35
CA HIS A 223 6.84 -14.59 5.42
C HIS A 223 6.68 -13.10 5.76
N TYR A 224 5.52 -12.69 6.23
CA TYR A 224 5.29 -11.38 6.82
C TYR A 224 4.17 -11.43 7.85
N GLY A 225 4.22 -10.56 8.86
CA GLY A 225 3.23 -10.55 9.93
C GLY A 225 3.11 -9.19 10.60
N CYS A 226 1.98 -8.93 11.25
CA CYS A 226 1.79 -7.75 12.09
C CYS A 226 1.41 -8.21 13.49
N TYR A 227 2.05 -7.61 14.50
CA TYR A 227 1.89 -7.93 15.90
C TYR A 227 1.58 -6.66 16.69
N THR A 228 1.20 -6.80 17.95
CA THR A 228 0.81 -5.66 18.81
C THR A 228 1.89 -4.58 18.86
N ASP A 229 3.15 -4.97 19.01
CA ASP A 229 4.26 -4.03 19.25
C ASP A 229 5.08 -3.75 17.98
N GLU A 230 5.05 -4.65 17.00
CA GLU A 230 5.89 -4.56 15.80
C GLU A 230 5.23 -5.23 14.59
N PHE A 231 5.69 -4.88 13.39
CA PHE A 231 5.42 -5.63 12.18
C PHE A 231 6.72 -6.20 11.61
N THR A 232 6.62 -7.36 10.96
CA THR A 232 7.77 -8.11 10.46
C THR A 232 7.67 -8.42 8.97
N VAL A 233 8.84 -8.54 8.35
CA VAL A 233 9.05 -9.10 7.01
C VAL A 233 10.21 -10.09 7.08
N GLY A 234 9.92 -11.34 6.77
CA GLY A 234 10.79 -12.49 6.93
C GLY A 234 10.22 -13.53 7.90
N PRO A 235 10.84 -14.71 7.98
CA PRO A 235 12.03 -15.09 7.21
C PRO A 235 11.79 -15.28 5.71
N LEU A 236 12.86 -15.11 4.94
CA LEU A 236 12.96 -15.63 3.59
C LEU A 236 13.43 -17.09 3.70
N VAL A 237 12.53 -18.02 3.41
CA VAL A 237 12.81 -19.44 3.42
C VAL A 237 13.34 -19.88 2.05
N LEU A 238 14.57 -20.39 2.05
CA LEU A 238 15.25 -20.99 0.90
C LEU A 238 15.45 -22.48 1.19
N LYS A 239 15.04 -23.33 0.25
CA LYS A 239 15.17 -24.78 0.35
C LYS A 239 16.62 -25.17 0.68
N GLU A 240 16.80 -25.96 1.74
CA GLU A 240 18.10 -26.50 2.20
C GLU A 240 19.15 -25.45 2.62
N GLU A 241 18.87 -24.15 2.47
CA GLU A 241 19.82 -23.05 2.69
C GLU A 241 19.45 -22.17 3.91
N SER A 242 18.18 -22.16 4.34
CA SER A 242 17.73 -21.34 5.47
C SER A 242 16.99 -22.13 6.54
N TYR A 243 16.83 -21.50 7.70
CA TYR A 243 15.85 -21.93 8.70
C TYR A 243 14.42 -21.70 8.19
N GLY A 244 13.51 -22.60 8.59
CA GLY A 244 12.09 -22.49 8.25
C GLY A 244 11.32 -21.61 9.23
N TYR A 245 10.07 -21.29 8.86
CA TYR A 245 9.15 -20.49 9.69
C TYR A 245 8.96 -21.02 11.12
N THR A 246 8.98 -22.35 11.29
CA THR A 246 8.86 -22.97 12.62
C THR A 246 9.95 -22.53 13.58
N GLU A 247 11.19 -22.33 13.09
CA GLU A 247 12.29 -21.86 13.94
C GLU A 247 12.15 -20.39 14.29
N PHE A 248 11.73 -19.56 13.33
CA PHE A 248 11.36 -18.17 13.60
C PHE A 248 10.29 -18.06 14.69
N ARG A 249 9.24 -18.89 14.64
CA ARG A 249 8.16 -18.87 15.64
C ARG A 249 8.62 -19.27 17.05
N LYS A 250 9.70 -20.03 17.20
CA LYS A 250 10.23 -20.39 18.53
C LYS A 250 10.85 -19.18 19.24
N ILE A 251 11.43 -18.26 18.47
CA ILE A 251 12.10 -17.07 19.01
C ILE A 251 11.19 -15.84 19.00
N HIS A 252 10.20 -15.79 18.11
CA HIS A 252 9.25 -14.70 17.98
C HIS A 252 7.90 -15.06 18.60
N GLY A 253 7.55 -14.39 19.70
CA GLY A 253 6.36 -14.66 20.51
C GLY A 253 5.29 -13.55 20.46
N GLY A 254 5.21 -12.81 19.36
CA GLY A 254 4.27 -11.68 19.23
C GLY A 254 2.81 -12.10 19.25
N THR A 255 1.93 -11.23 19.76
CA THR A 255 0.48 -11.42 19.59
C THR A 255 0.05 -10.83 18.25
N PRO A 256 -0.62 -11.59 17.36
CA PRO A 256 -1.04 -11.09 16.05
C PRO A 256 -1.95 -9.86 16.19
N ALA A 257 -1.74 -8.88 15.33
CA ALA A 257 -2.50 -7.65 15.28
C ALA A 257 -2.87 -7.28 13.83
N LEU A 258 -3.77 -6.33 13.69
CA LEU A 258 -4.20 -5.84 12.38
C LEU A 258 -3.25 -4.74 11.91
N PRO A 259 -2.64 -4.86 10.72
CA PRO A 259 -1.80 -3.81 10.19
C PRO A 259 -2.66 -2.59 9.81
N THR A 260 -2.07 -1.42 10.01
CA THR A 260 -2.56 -0.16 9.43
C THR A 260 -2.13 -0.05 7.96
N VAL A 261 -2.81 0.79 7.18
CA VAL A 261 -2.46 1.02 5.77
C VAL A 261 -0.97 1.39 5.57
N PRO A 262 -0.36 2.32 6.35
CA PRO A 262 1.07 2.60 6.23
C PRO A 262 1.96 1.38 6.45
N GLN A 263 1.67 0.57 7.47
CA GLN A 263 2.46 -0.63 7.78
C GLN A 263 2.36 -1.64 6.63
N SER A 264 1.17 -1.85 6.09
CA SER A 264 0.98 -2.71 4.91
C SER A 264 1.78 -2.22 3.70
N MET A 265 1.80 -0.91 3.45
CA MET A 265 2.61 -0.34 2.35
C MET A 265 4.10 -0.56 2.55
N ILE A 266 4.61 -0.41 3.78
CA ILE A 266 6.03 -0.66 4.10
C ILE A 266 6.35 -2.15 3.95
N GLN A 267 5.48 -3.05 4.41
CA GLN A 267 5.65 -4.49 4.24
C GLN A 267 5.68 -4.87 2.76
N SER A 268 4.70 -4.40 1.96
CA SER A 268 4.72 -4.59 0.50
C SER A 268 6.00 -4.04 -0.12
N GLY A 269 6.44 -2.88 0.38
CA GLY A 269 7.76 -2.26 0.20
C GLY A 269 8.92 -3.24 0.16
N LEU A 270 9.13 -3.82 1.33
CA LEU A 270 10.25 -4.72 1.63
C LEU A 270 10.09 -6.07 0.92
N ILE A 271 8.86 -6.61 0.85
CA ILE A 271 8.59 -7.85 0.14
C ILE A 271 8.93 -7.71 -1.34
N GLN A 272 8.49 -6.65 -2.03
CA GLN A 272 8.83 -6.46 -3.45
C GLN A 272 10.33 -6.38 -3.71
N ARG A 273 11.08 -5.73 -2.82
CA ARG A 273 12.54 -5.72 -2.90
C ARG A 273 13.13 -7.13 -2.80
N ILE A 274 12.63 -7.95 -1.88
CA ILE A 274 13.04 -9.37 -1.77
C ILE A 274 12.70 -10.11 -3.06
N LEU A 275 11.48 -9.94 -3.58
CA LEU A 275 11.02 -10.56 -4.83
C LEU A 275 11.87 -10.16 -6.03
N TYR A 276 12.33 -8.91 -6.11
CA TYR A 276 13.24 -8.44 -7.16
C TYR A 276 14.55 -9.25 -7.18
N PHE A 277 15.19 -9.43 -6.02
CA PHE A 277 16.43 -10.21 -5.95
C PHE A 277 16.20 -11.70 -6.26
N ILE A 278 15.05 -12.24 -5.87
CA ILE A 278 14.63 -13.60 -6.25
C ILE A 278 14.43 -13.70 -7.77
N HIS A 279 13.78 -12.69 -8.37
CA HIS A 279 13.46 -12.65 -9.80
C HIS A 279 14.71 -12.59 -10.67
N GLU A 280 15.64 -11.70 -10.32
CA GLU A 280 16.91 -11.51 -11.01
C GLU A 280 17.94 -12.64 -10.77
N ASP A 281 17.60 -13.64 -9.95
CA ASP A 281 18.50 -14.75 -9.57
C ASP A 281 19.83 -14.25 -8.98
N THR A 282 19.75 -13.14 -8.23
CA THR A 282 20.91 -12.45 -7.66
C THR A 282 21.15 -12.79 -6.18
N LEU A 283 20.28 -13.60 -5.57
CA LEU A 283 20.45 -14.07 -4.19
C LEU A 283 21.83 -14.67 -3.92
N LYS A 284 22.36 -15.47 -4.85
CA LYS A 284 23.69 -16.10 -4.79
C LYS A 284 24.87 -15.10 -4.73
N HIS A 285 24.63 -13.83 -5.01
CA HIS A 285 25.63 -12.77 -5.02
C HIS A 285 25.55 -11.86 -3.79
N LEU A 286 24.59 -12.08 -2.89
CA LEU A 286 24.31 -11.22 -1.73
C LEU A 286 24.93 -11.75 -0.44
N ALA A 287 26.19 -12.20 -0.50
CA ALA A 287 26.90 -12.84 0.61
C ALA A 287 27.10 -11.93 1.86
N GLU A 288 26.80 -10.63 1.80
CA GLU A 288 27.04 -9.68 2.89
C GLU A 288 25.93 -8.64 3.10
N ASP A 289 24.78 -8.79 2.42
CA ASP A 289 23.79 -7.70 2.42
C ASP A 289 22.79 -7.83 3.58
N VAL A 290 22.85 -6.90 4.53
CA VAL A 290 21.89 -6.72 5.67
C VAL A 290 20.46 -6.41 5.19
N GLN A 291 20.23 -6.45 3.87
CA GLN A 291 19.01 -6.08 3.18
C GLN A 291 18.05 -7.25 2.92
N LEU A 292 18.49 -8.50 3.14
CA LEU A 292 17.63 -9.69 2.99
C LEU A 292 17.55 -10.52 4.29
N PRO A 293 16.36 -11.01 4.67
CA PRO A 293 16.17 -11.77 5.89
C PRO A 293 16.40 -13.28 5.67
N ILE A 294 17.57 -13.71 5.15
CA ILE A 294 17.84 -15.12 4.74
C ILE A 294 17.94 -16.09 5.93
N ASN A 295 18.29 -15.65 7.13
CA ASN A 295 18.15 -16.41 8.38
C ASN A 295 17.70 -15.48 9.51
N GLY A 296 16.85 -14.52 9.15
CA GLY A 296 16.34 -13.55 10.11
C GLY A 296 14.98 -13.04 9.71
N ALA A 297 14.49 -12.04 10.42
CA ALA A 297 13.33 -11.25 9.99
C ALA A 297 13.58 -9.79 10.33
N PHE A 298 13.21 -8.89 9.42
CA PHE A 298 13.12 -7.49 9.77
C PHE A 298 11.92 -7.30 10.69
N ALA A 299 12.11 -6.62 11.81
CA ALA A 299 11.05 -6.20 12.69
C ALA A 299 11.12 -4.69 12.88
N PHE A 300 9.96 -4.04 12.85
CA PHE A 300 9.81 -2.61 13.00
C PHE A 300 8.81 -2.33 14.10
N ASP A 301 9.25 -1.57 15.10
CA ASP A 301 8.37 -1.10 16.17
C ASP A 301 7.23 -0.26 15.59
N ASN A 302 5.99 -0.55 16.00
CA ASN A 302 4.79 0.02 15.41
C ASN A 302 4.67 1.54 15.60
N ASP A 303 5.22 2.06 16.71
CA ASP A 303 5.08 3.46 17.11
C ASP A 303 6.29 4.31 16.65
N SER A 304 7.50 3.80 16.86
CA SER A 304 8.75 4.50 16.59
C SER A 304 9.34 4.21 15.21
N PHE A 305 8.89 3.15 14.54
CA PHE A 305 9.46 2.63 13.28
C PHE A 305 10.96 2.31 13.36
N ASN A 306 11.52 2.21 14.56
CA ASN A 306 12.86 1.71 14.75
C ASN A 306 12.90 0.25 14.31
N SER A 307 13.90 -0.08 13.48
CA SER A 307 14.07 -1.44 12.96
C SER A 307 15.08 -2.23 13.78
N LYS A 308 14.85 -3.53 13.84
CA LYS A 308 15.81 -4.53 14.33
C LYS A 308 15.80 -5.73 13.39
N LEU A 309 16.91 -6.46 13.35
CA LEU A 309 16.98 -7.78 12.74
C LEU A 309 16.76 -8.80 13.85
N ILE A 310 15.76 -9.65 13.69
CA ILE A 310 15.59 -10.85 14.51
C ILE A 310 16.46 -11.92 13.87
N ASP A 311 17.49 -12.38 14.58
CA ASP A 311 18.35 -13.46 14.11
C ASP A 311 17.74 -14.81 14.46
N ILE A 312 17.62 -15.70 13.47
CA ILE A 312 17.14 -17.07 13.64
C ILE A 312 18.33 -18.02 13.86
N GLU A 313 19.54 -17.63 13.44
CA GLU A 313 20.76 -18.33 13.81
C GLU A 313 21.06 -18.13 15.30
N GLY A 314 21.07 -19.23 16.07
CA GLY A 314 21.47 -19.20 17.48
C GLY A 314 20.33 -19.19 18.50
N GLY A 315 19.11 -19.59 18.12
CA GLY A 315 18.03 -19.92 19.08
C GLY A 315 18.31 -21.18 19.91
N TRP A 316 19.35 -21.15 20.75
CA TRP A 316 19.64 -22.12 21.82
C TRP A 316 20.17 -21.39 23.07
#